data_AF-A0A927XBF3-F1
#
_entry.id   AF-A0A927XBF3-F1
#
_cell.length_a   1.000
_cell.length_b   1.000
_cell.length_c   1.000
_cell.angle_alpha   90.00
_cell.angle_beta   90.00
_cell.angle_gamma   90.00
#
_symmetry.space_group_name_H-M   'P 1'
#
loop_
_entity.id
_entity.type
_entity.pdbx_description
1 polymer ?
#
loop_
_entity_poly.entity_id
_entity_poly.type
_entity_poly.pdbx_seq_one_letter_code
_entity_poly.pdbx_strand_id
1 'polypeptide(L)' 'MAKKVTATKPLFGNRRSHSCRATRHAQKPNLQKVTLDNGETIRMTSRELKTLKKASKEIEA' A
#
# COMPACT_ATOMS: atom_id res chain seq x y z
N MET A 1 -3.57 16.24 8.27
CA MET A 1 -2.89 14.96 7.91
C MET A 1 -3.58 14.40 6.66
N ALA A 2 -2.84 13.90 5.67
CA ALA A 2 -3.43 13.45 4.40
C ALA A 2 -4.40 12.27 4.59
N LYS A 3 -5.55 12.31 3.90
CA LYS A 3 -6.62 11.30 4.03
C LYS A 3 -6.16 9.96 3.46
N LYS A 4 -6.37 8.86 4.20
CA LYS A 4 -6.13 7.49 3.71
C LYS A 4 -7.30 7.09 2.83
N VAL A 5 -7.05 6.87 1.54
CA VAL A 5 -8.10 6.51 0.57
C VAL A 5 -8.15 5.01 0.30
N THR A 6 -7.06 4.30 0.53
CA THR A 6 -6.95 2.86 0.23
C THR A 6 -7.86 2.00 1.10
N ALA A 7 -8.58 1.06 0.49
CA ALA A 7 -9.34 0.03 1.19
C ALA A 7 -8.45 -1.15 1.68
N THR A 8 -7.18 -1.20 1.26
CA THR A 8 -6.29 -2.32 1.59
C THR A 8 -6.08 -2.44 3.10
N LYS A 9 -6.41 -3.63 3.62
CA LYS A 9 -6.19 -4.02 5.01
C LYS A 9 -4.82 -4.69 5.17
N PRO A 10 -4.16 -4.55 6.32
CA PRO A 10 -2.96 -5.31 6.62
C PRO A 10 -3.27 -6.81 6.65
N LEU A 11 -2.34 -7.61 6.13
CA LEU A 11 -2.43 -9.07 6.23
C LEU A 11 -1.90 -9.49 7.59
N PHE A 12 -2.54 -10.49 8.20
CA PHE A 12 -2.11 -11.06 9.47
C PHE A 12 -1.78 -12.53 9.28
N GLY A 13 -0.81 -13.02 10.05
CA GLY A 13 -0.44 -14.43 10.03
C GLY A 13 0.55 -14.78 11.14
N ASN A 14 0.86 -16.06 11.25
CA ASN A 14 1.79 -16.56 12.26
C ASN A 14 3.15 -16.89 11.63
N ARG A 15 4.23 -16.39 12.20
CA ARG A 15 5.59 -16.84 11.89
C ARG A 15 5.89 -18.08 12.73
N ARG A 16 6.49 -19.10 12.11
CA ARG A 16 6.86 -20.36 12.75
C ARG A 16 8.39 -20.45 12.85
N SER A 17 8.89 -20.89 14.01
CA SER A 17 10.29 -21.27 14.20
C SER A 17 10.53 -22.73 13.77
N HIS A 18 11.79 -23.17 13.78
CA HIS A 18 12.15 -24.60 13.62
C HIS A 18 11.49 -25.52 14.65
N SER A 19 11.17 -24.99 15.83
CA SER A 19 10.40 -25.68 16.88
C SER A 19 8.87 -25.48 16.76
N CYS A 20 8.38 -25.02 15.60
CA CYS A 20 6.96 -24.79 15.30
C CYS A 20 6.21 -23.79 16.21
N ARG A 21 6.92 -22.98 17.01
CA ARG A 21 6.32 -21.94 17.86
C ARG A 21 5.70 -20.85 16.99
N ALA A 22 4.41 -20.56 17.18
CA ALA A 22 3.72 -19.49 16.47
C ALA A 22 3.91 -18.14 17.17
N THR A 23 4.31 -17.13 16.40
CA THR A 23 4.26 -15.73 16.81
C THR A 23 3.38 -14.94 15.85
N ARG A 24 2.46 -14.13 16.37
CA ARG A 24 1.58 -13.29 15.53
C ARG A 24 2.42 -12.19 14.88
N HIS A 25 2.20 -11.95 13.59
CA HIS A 25 2.74 -10.79 12.90
C HIS A 25 1.71 -10.17 11.95
N ALA A 26 1.96 -8.92 11.58
CA ALA A 26 1.19 -8.19 10.59
C ALA A 26 2.10 -7.70 9.47
N GLN A 27 1.63 -7.82 8.24
CA GLN A 27 2.22 -7.21 7.06
C GLN A 27 1.43 -5.94 6.75
N LYS A 28 1.99 -4.81 7.17
CA LYS A 28 1.37 -3.49 6.97
C LYS A 28 1.66 -3.00 5.55
N PRO A 29 0.65 -2.47 4.82
CA PRO A 29 0.89 -1.89 3.51
C PRO A 29 1.70 -0.59 3.64
N ASN A 30 2.63 -0.38 2.71
CA ASN A 30 3.44 0.83 2.64
C ASN A 30 2.63 1.98 2.05
N LEU A 31 2.16 2.89 2.91
CA LEU A 31 1.36 4.05 2.52
C LEU A 31 2.27 5.24 2.16
N GLN A 32 2.14 5.73 0.93
CA GLN A 32 2.84 6.89 0.39
C GLN A 32 1.90 8.10 0.28
N LYS A 33 2.40 9.29 0.56
CA LYS A 33 1.67 10.55 0.35
C LYS A 33 1.85 10.97 -1.11
N VAL A 34 0.74 11.24 -1.79
CA VAL A 34 0.71 11.67 -3.20
C VAL A 34 -0.08 12.96 -3.28
N THR A 35 0.46 13.92 -4.02
CA THR A 35 -0.22 15.14 -4.45
C THR A 35 -0.92 14.86 -5.77
N LEU A 36 -2.22 15.08 -5.83
CA LEU A 36 -2.98 15.05 -7.07
C LEU A 36 -2.92 16.42 -7.77
N ASP A 37 -3.26 16.46 -9.05
CA ASP A 37 -3.21 17.68 -9.87
C ASP A 37 -4.21 18.75 -9.41
N ASN A 38 -5.27 18.33 -8.70
CA ASN A 38 -6.24 19.22 -8.05
C ASN A 38 -5.69 19.89 -6.76
N GLY A 39 -4.43 19.63 -6.39
CA GLY A 39 -3.77 20.16 -5.20
C GLY A 39 -4.04 19.38 -3.91
N GLU A 40 -4.88 18.34 -3.93
CA GLU A 40 -5.17 17.54 -2.75
C GLU A 40 -4.06 16.54 -2.43
N THR A 41 -3.83 16.30 -1.14
CA THR A 41 -2.84 15.30 -0.69
C THR A 41 -3.52 14.07 -0.09
N ILE A 42 -3.27 12.92 -0.70
CA ILE A 42 -3.87 11.63 -0.36
C ILE A 42 -2.79 10.63 0.04
N ARG A 43 -3.14 9.67 0.91
CA ARG A 43 -2.30 8.51 1.20
C ARG A 43 -2.80 7.27 0.47
N MET A 44 -1.97 6.73 -0.41
CA MET A 44 -2.23 5.50 -1.15
C MET A 44 -1.14 4.43 -0.97
N THR A 45 -1.39 3.17 -1.33
CA THR A 45 -0.36 2.12 -1.22
C THR A 45 0.65 2.26 -2.36
N SER A 46 1.89 1.83 -2.11
CA SER A 46 2.94 1.83 -3.13
C SER A 46 2.59 0.98 -4.36
N ARG A 47 1.79 -0.08 -4.19
CA ARG A 47 1.38 -0.97 -5.29
C ARG A 47 0.30 -0.33 -6.16
N GLU A 48 -0.72 0.27 -5.58
CA GLU A 48 -1.73 1.03 -6.33
C GLU A 48 -1.07 2.16 -7.13
N LEU A 49 -0.16 2.90 -6.50
CA LEU A 49 0.60 3.96 -7.14
C LEU A 49 1.42 3.44 -8.34
N LYS A 50 2.09 2.29 -8.20
CA LYS A 50 2.83 1.66 -9.30
C LYS A 50 1.91 1.31 -10.48
N THR A 51 0.73 0.74 -10.20
CA THR A 51 -0.24 0.39 -11.25
C THR A 51 -0.75 1.64 -11.96
N LEU A 52 -1.10 2.69 -11.22
CA LEU A 52 -1.56 3.96 -11.80
C LEU A 52 -0.50 4.60 -12.70
N LYS A 53 0.76 4.63 -12.27
CA LYS A 53 1.88 5.14 -13.09
C LYS A 53 2.11 4.34 -14.37
N LYS A 54 1.85 3.04 -14.35
CA LYS A 54 1.95 2.20 -15.56
C LYS A 54 0.81 2.52 -16.51
N ALA A 55 -0.42 2.61 -16.00
CA ALA A 55 -1.60 2.95 -16.79
C ALA A 55 -1.49 4.35 -17.42
N SER A 56 -0.99 5.36 -16.69
CA SER A 56 -0.79 6.70 -17.24
C SER A 56 0.20 6.70 -18.41
N LYS A 57 1.31 5.95 -18.28
CA LYS A 57 2.32 5.82 -19.33
C LYS A 57 1.78 5.13 -20.59
N GLU A 58 0.88 4.16 -20.44
CA GLU A 58 0.24 3.48 -21.58
C GLU A 58 -0.79 4.38 -22.30
N ILE A 59 -1.34 5.38 -21.62
CA ILE A 59 -2.27 6.37 -22.21
C ILE A 59 -1.51 7.49 -22.93
N GLU A 60 -0.29 7.84 -22.46
CA GLU A 60 0.56 8.88 -23.05
C GLU A 60 1.38 8.40 -24.27
N ALA A 61 1.45 7.10 -24.52
CA ALA A 61 2.21 6.47 -25.61
C ALA A 61 1.31 6.11 -26.79
#